data_AF-A0A100Y1Q7-F1
#
_entry.id   AF-A0A100Y1Q7-F1
#
_cell.length_a   1.000
_cell.length_b   1.000
_cell.length_c   1.000
_cell.angle_alpha   90.00
_cell.angle_beta   90.00
_cell.angle_gamma   90.00
#
_symmetry.space_group_name_H-M   'P 1'
#
loop_
_entity.id
_entity.type
_entity.pdbx_description
1 polymer ?
#
loop_
_entity_poly.entity_id
_entity_poly.type
_entity_poly.pdbx_seq_one_letter_code
_entity_poly.pdbx_strand_id
1 'polypeptide(L)'
;MSELRDMVQVVLNDRDEPVLTKARRLVEGITLGQEGSLEALVRLVDAHQDDASLYFDYFAQIPTGHTRAWCHSDPERAALLAGVLAKHLVAGSWDDRDREYVSTPLAFLLTVLQALVGNNNLGHAQDLAPDFFAAELHWQDQDQRRRTLEWLGDLQAPFDRALAPVLGARQDVVEYYREPGWRARSVVLATILGAS
;
A
#
# COMPACT_ATOMS: atom_id res chain seq x y z
N MET A 1 -6.70 37.84 -24.22
CA MET A 1 -6.26 38.28 -22.86
C MET A 1 -7.11 37.69 -21.73
N SER A 2 -8.30 37.11 -21.96
CA SER A 2 -9.07 36.44 -20.89
C SER A 2 -8.53 35.04 -20.56
N GLU A 3 -8.16 34.24 -21.56
CA GLU A 3 -7.68 32.85 -21.34
C GLU A 3 -6.47 32.75 -20.41
N LEU A 4 -5.47 33.63 -20.57
CA LEU A 4 -4.30 33.66 -19.69
C LEU A 4 -4.69 34.03 -18.25
N ARG A 5 -5.67 34.93 -18.08
CA ARG A 5 -6.15 35.35 -16.76
C ARG A 5 -6.96 34.24 -16.09
N ASP A 6 -7.75 33.51 -16.86
CA ASP A 6 -8.52 32.35 -16.39
C ASP A 6 -7.58 31.20 -16.00
N MET A 7 -6.55 30.92 -16.81
CA MET A 7 -5.51 29.94 -16.47
C MET A 7 -4.73 30.32 -15.20
N VAL A 8 -4.36 31.59 -15.05
CA VAL A 8 -3.67 32.08 -13.84
C VAL A 8 -4.59 31.99 -12.62
N GLN A 9 -5.88 32.32 -12.76
CA GLN A 9 -6.84 32.21 -11.66
C GLN A 9 -7.05 30.76 -11.24
N VAL A 10 -7.09 29.81 -12.19
CA VAL A 10 -7.15 28.38 -11.90
C VAL A 10 -5.91 27.92 -11.12
N VAL A 11 -4.71 28.36 -11.52
CA VAL A 11 -3.46 28.02 -10.81
C VAL A 11 -3.41 28.62 -9.41
N LEU A 12 -3.90 29.85 -9.22
CA LEU A 12 -3.96 30.50 -7.90
C LEU A 12 -4.97 29.80 -6.99
N ASN A 13 -6.15 29.47 -7.51
CA ASN A 13 -7.18 28.75 -6.75
C ASN A 13 -6.71 27.33 -6.38
N ASP A 14 -5.96 26.66 -7.26
CA ASP A 14 -5.37 25.34 -7.01
C ASP A 14 -4.23 25.36 -5.98
N ARG A 15 -3.59 26.52 -5.77
CA ARG A 15 -2.55 26.72 -4.76
C ARG A 15 -3.13 26.93 -3.35
N ASP A 16 -4.26 27.60 -3.26
CA ASP A 16 -4.90 27.94 -1.98
C ASP A 16 -5.93 26.88 -1.53
N GLU A 17 -6.18 25.85 -2.35
CA GLU A 17 -7.06 24.73 -2.02
C GLU A 17 -6.48 23.90 -0.85
N PRO A 18 -7.27 23.60 0.20
CA PRO A 18 -6.84 22.73 1.28
C PRO A 18 -6.40 21.35 0.77
N VAL A 19 -5.30 20.82 1.31
CA VAL A 19 -4.67 19.55 0.86
C VAL A 19 -5.67 18.40 0.75
N LEU A 20 -6.50 18.20 1.77
CA LEU A 20 -7.49 17.10 1.78
C LEU A 20 -8.63 17.32 0.77
N THR A 21 -9.02 18.56 0.51
CA THR A 21 -10.00 18.90 -0.54
C THR A 21 -9.44 18.57 -1.92
N LYS A 22 -8.18 18.95 -2.16
CA LYS A 22 -7.47 18.64 -3.39
C LYS A 22 -7.31 17.13 -3.60
N ALA A 23 -6.92 16.41 -2.54
CA ALA A 23 -6.79 14.95 -2.57
C ALA A 23 -8.10 14.26 -2.93
N ARG A 24 -9.23 14.69 -2.33
CA ARG A 24 -10.57 14.20 -2.68
C ARG A 24 -10.88 14.35 -4.16
N ARG A 25 -10.70 15.56 -4.69
CA ARG A 25 -10.92 15.86 -6.12
C ARG A 25 -10.06 14.98 -7.02
N LEU A 26 -8.81 14.72 -6.63
CA LEU A 26 -7.91 13.85 -7.39
C LEU A 26 -8.35 12.37 -7.36
N VAL A 27 -8.80 11.86 -6.22
CA VAL A 27 -9.34 10.49 -6.11
C VAL A 27 -10.62 10.33 -6.95
N GLU A 28 -11.50 11.32 -6.94
CA GLU A 28 -12.67 11.36 -7.83
C GLU A 28 -12.23 11.37 -9.30
N GLY A 29 -11.24 12.18 -9.65
CA GLY A 29 -10.65 12.23 -10.98
C GLY A 29 -10.09 10.88 -11.44
N ILE A 30 -9.38 10.15 -10.57
CA ILE A 30 -8.89 8.79 -10.86
C ILE A 30 -10.06 7.84 -11.16
N THR A 31 -11.11 7.90 -10.35
CA THR A 31 -12.31 7.05 -10.52
C THR A 31 -13.03 7.36 -11.83
N LEU A 32 -13.02 8.62 -12.25
CA LEU A 32 -13.59 9.08 -13.53
C LEU A 32 -12.65 8.89 -14.73
N GLY A 33 -11.44 8.36 -14.52
CA GLY A 33 -10.47 8.13 -15.60
C GLY A 33 -9.83 9.42 -16.15
N GLN A 34 -9.79 10.49 -15.36
CA GLN A 34 -9.14 11.74 -15.74
C GLN A 34 -7.62 11.57 -15.77
N GLU A 35 -7.02 11.90 -16.92
CA GLU A 35 -5.59 11.81 -17.13
C GLU A 35 -4.82 12.72 -16.16
N GLY A 36 -3.70 12.23 -15.64
CA GLY A 36 -2.84 12.98 -14.71
C GLY A 36 -3.33 13.03 -13.26
N SER A 37 -4.58 12.67 -12.95
CA SER A 37 -5.10 12.72 -11.57
C SER A 37 -4.34 11.81 -10.61
N LEU A 38 -3.94 10.61 -11.06
CA LEU A 38 -3.11 9.70 -10.27
C LEU A 38 -1.72 10.28 -10.00
N GLU A 39 -1.06 10.81 -11.03
CA GLU A 39 0.26 11.40 -10.88
C GLU A 39 0.23 12.63 -9.95
N ALA A 40 -0.80 13.47 -10.08
CA ALA A 40 -1.00 14.61 -9.21
C ALA A 40 -1.26 14.19 -7.75
N LEU A 41 -2.04 13.12 -7.52
CA LEU A 41 -2.24 12.58 -6.17
C LEU A 41 -0.93 12.04 -5.60
N VAL A 42 -0.18 11.27 -6.39
CA VAL A 42 1.13 10.72 -5.99
C VAL A 42 2.11 11.84 -5.63
N ARG A 43 2.15 12.93 -6.40
CA ARG A 43 2.97 14.11 -6.07
C ARG A 43 2.49 14.81 -4.81
N LEU A 44 1.18 14.88 -4.58
CA LEU A 44 0.60 15.50 -3.39
C LEU A 44 0.97 14.71 -2.12
N VAL A 45 0.79 13.38 -2.12
CA VAL A 45 1.12 12.54 -0.96
C VAL A 45 2.62 12.51 -0.66
N ASP A 46 3.45 12.62 -1.70
CA ASP A 46 4.90 12.70 -1.58
C ASP A 46 5.37 14.05 -1.01
N ALA A 47 4.65 15.14 -1.27
CA ALA A 47 4.93 16.45 -0.68
C ALA A 47 4.47 16.55 0.79
N HIS A 48 3.58 15.66 1.23
CA HIS A 48 2.93 15.67 2.54
C HIS A 48 3.03 14.30 3.22
N GLN A 49 4.25 13.74 3.30
CA GLN A 49 4.49 12.39 3.84
C GLN A 49 4.14 12.24 5.33
N ASP A 50 4.02 13.33 6.08
CA ASP A 50 3.67 13.35 7.50
C ASP A 50 2.14 13.38 7.75
N ASP A 51 1.33 13.63 6.72
CA ASP A 51 -0.13 13.70 6.86
C ASP A 51 -0.77 12.31 6.78
N ALA A 52 -0.93 11.66 7.94
CA ALA A 52 -1.57 10.35 8.03
C ALA A 52 -3.00 10.34 7.45
N SER A 53 -3.76 11.45 7.55
CA SER A 53 -5.12 11.52 7.03
C SER A 53 -5.14 11.52 5.51
N LEU A 54 -4.21 12.24 4.88
CA LEU A 54 -4.03 12.20 3.43
C LEU A 54 -3.77 10.77 2.94
N TYR A 55 -2.96 10.01 3.68
CA TYR A 55 -2.60 8.64 3.35
C TYR A 55 -3.78 7.66 3.55
N PHE A 56 -4.44 7.72 4.70
CA PHE A 56 -5.53 6.80 5.03
C PHE A 56 -6.80 7.06 4.21
N ASP A 57 -7.15 8.32 3.99
CA ASP A 57 -8.48 8.67 3.47
C ASP A 57 -8.48 8.86 1.96
N TYR A 58 -7.31 9.04 1.34
CA TYR A 58 -7.21 9.32 -0.10
C TYR A 58 -6.19 8.44 -0.82
N PHE A 59 -4.97 8.31 -0.32
CA PHE A 59 -3.96 7.48 -0.99
C PHE A 59 -4.33 5.99 -0.98
N ALA A 60 -4.78 5.47 0.16
CA ALA A 60 -5.23 4.09 0.29
C ALA A 60 -6.53 3.77 -0.50
N GLN A 61 -7.25 4.80 -0.98
CA GLN A 61 -8.49 4.66 -1.74
C GLN A 61 -8.27 4.56 -3.25
N ILE A 62 -7.02 4.61 -3.73
CA ILE A 62 -6.74 4.43 -5.16
C ILE A 62 -7.23 3.04 -5.60
N PRO A 63 -8.05 2.94 -6.66
CA PRO A 63 -8.58 1.65 -7.11
C PRO A 63 -7.47 0.67 -7.50
N THR A 64 -7.63 -0.61 -7.14
CA THR A 64 -6.65 -1.69 -7.35
C THR A 64 -6.06 -1.73 -8.76
N GLY A 65 -6.87 -1.52 -9.80
CA GLY A 65 -6.39 -1.50 -11.19
C GLY A 65 -5.38 -0.38 -11.46
N HIS A 66 -5.65 0.81 -10.95
CA HIS A 66 -4.75 1.97 -11.04
C HIS A 66 -3.48 1.75 -10.20
N THR A 67 -3.62 1.19 -8.99
CA THR A 67 -2.48 0.85 -8.14
C THR A 67 -1.53 -0.12 -8.83
N ARG A 68 -2.04 -1.19 -9.46
CA ARG A 68 -1.22 -2.16 -10.20
C ARG A 68 -0.53 -1.55 -11.41
N ALA A 69 -1.24 -0.72 -12.17
CA ALA A 69 -0.67 -0.02 -13.32
C ALA A 69 0.45 0.94 -12.88
N TRP A 70 0.26 1.66 -11.77
CA TRP A 70 1.26 2.55 -11.21
C TRP A 70 2.50 1.80 -10.70
N CYS A 71 2.32 0.68 -9.99
CA CYS A 71 3.44 -0.16 -9.56
C CYS A 71 4.25 -0.73 -10.72
N HIS A 72 3.65 -0.83 -11.91
CA HIS A 72 4.36 -1.21 -13.13
C HIS A 72 5.14 -0.03 -13.73
N SER A 73 4.56 1.17 -13.75
CA SER A 73 5.19 2.35 -14.34
C SER A 73 6.30 2.95 -13.48
N ASP A 74 6.15 2.92 -12.15
CA ASP A 74 7.05 3.56 -11.19
C ASP A 74 7.13 2.73 -9.89
N PRO A 75 7.83 1.58 -9.92
CA PRO A 75 7.87 0.64 -8.79
C PRO A 75 8.60 1.19 -7.56
N GLU A 76 9.62 2.02 -7.77
CA GLU A 76 10.40 2.64 -6.69
C GLU A 76 9.53 3.58 -5.86
N ARG A 77 8.85 4.52 -6.53
CA ARG A 77 7.97 5.48 -5.84
C ARG A 77 6.76 4.79 -5.22
N ALA A 78 6.25 3.75 -5.87
CA ALA A 78 5.16 2.93 -5.32
C ALA A 78 5.56 2.27 -4.00
N ALA A 79 6.74 1.63 -3.95
CA ALA A 79 7.24 1.00 -2.73
C ALA A 79 7.53 2.03 -1.63
N LEU A 80 8.15 3.17 -1.98
CA LEU A 80 8.46 4.24 -1.04
C LEU A 80 7.20 4.76 -0.33
N LEU A 81 6.19 5.19 -1.10
CA LEU A 81 4.98 5.80 -0.55
C LEU A 81 4.10 4.76 0.16
N ALA A 82 4.07 3.51 -0.32
CA ALA A 82 3.44 2.42 0.41
C ALA A 82 4.15 2.17 1.76
N GLY A 83 5.48 2.25 1.81
CA GLY A 83 6.23 2.17 3.07
C GLY A 83 5.87 3.28 4.05
N VAL A 84 5.65 4.51 3.56
CA VAL A 84 5.16 5.63 4.39
C VAL A 84 3.77 5.32 4.96
N LEU A 85 2.83 4.82 4.13
CA LEU A 85 1.51 4.39 4.60
C LEU A 85 1.60 3.31 5.69
N ALA A 86 2.45 2.30 5.50
CA ALA A 86 2.65 1.23 6.48
C ALA A 86 3.18 1.75 7.81
N LYS A 87 4.10 2.73 7.78
CA LYS A 87 4.60 3.39 9.00
C LYS A 87 3.52 4.20 9.70
N HIS A 88 2.66 4.90 8.95
CA HIS A 88 1.49 5.57 9.51
C HIS A 88 0.55 4.59 10.19
N LEU A 89 0.33 3.39 9.63
CA LEU A 89 -0.51 2.38 10.27
C LEU A 89 0.02 1.90 11.63
N VAL A 90 1.33 1.97 11.87
CA VAL A 90 1.95 1.49 13.12
C VAL A 90 2.14 2.63 14.13
N ALA A 91 2.48 3.83 13.65
CA ALA A 91 2.94 4.94 14.50
C ALA A 91 2.12 6.23 14.35
N GLY A 92 1.25 6.33 13.35
CA GLY A 92 0.40 7.48 13.09
C GLY A 92 -0.84 7.54 13.98
N SER A 93 -1.49 8.70 14.02
CA SER A 93 -2.79 8.84 14.68
C SER A 93 -3.88 8.17 13.85
N TRP A 94 -4.65 7.28 14.46
CA TRP A 94 -5.85 6.69 13.83
C TRP A 94 -7.06 7.62 13.92
N ASP A 95 -6.98 8.67 14.75
CA ASP A 95 -8.03 9.66 15.00
C ASP A 95 -9.38 9.02 15.35
N ASP A 96 -10.45 9.43 14.66
CA ASP A 96 -11.83 9.01 14.84
C ASP A 96 -12.28 7.93 13.86
N ARG A 97 -11.34 7.32 13.11
CA ARG A 97 -11.64 6.28 12.12
C ARG A 97 -12.12 4.99 12.79
N ASP A 98 -13.14 4.38 12.21
CA ASP A 98 -13.61 3.08 12.66
C ASP A 98 -12.51 2.01 12.51
N ARG A 99 -12.45 1.07 13.46
CA ARG A 99 -11.46 -0.01 13.41
C ARG A 99 -11.58 -0.85 12.15
N GLU A 100 -12.80 -1.08 11.67
CA GLU A 100 -13.08 -1.86 10.44
C GLU A 100 -12.47 -1.23 9.19
N TYR A 101 -12.24 0.09 9.22
CA TYR A 101 -11.66 0.83 8.11
C TYR A 101 -10.21 0.41 7.82
N VAL A 102 -9.49 -0.16 8.81
CA VAL A 102 -8.09 -0.59 8.68
C VAL A 102 -7.85 -1.58 7.54
N SER A 103 -8.87 -2.37 7.20
CA SER A 103 -8.82 -3.30 6.08
C SER A 103 -8.52 -2.61 4.74
N THR A 104 -8.89 -1.33 4.58
CA THR A 104 -8.66 -0.54 3.36
C THR A 104 -7.18 -0.27 3.11
N PRO A 105 -6.45 0.45 4.00
CA PRO A 105 -5.02 0.70 3.80
C PRO A 105 -4.18 -0.58 3.80
N LEU A 106 -4.54 -1.61 4.59
CA LEU A 106 -3.85 -2.89 4.54
C LEU A 106 -4.05 -3.62 3.20
N ALA A 107 -5.26 -3.62 2.64
CA ALA A 107 -5.52 -4.21 1.33
C ALA A 107 -4.81 -3.44 0.20
N PHE A 108 -4.70 -2.12 0.31
CA PHE A 108 -3.90 -1.30 -0.59
C PHE A 108 -2.42 -1.70 -0.54
N LEU A 109 -1.85 -1.82 0.66
CA LEU A 109 -0.45 -2.23 0.83
C LEU A 109 -0.18 -3.62 0.26
N LEU A 110 -1.06 -4.59 0.55
CA LEU A 110 -0.98 -5.93 -0.02
C LEU A 110 -1.05 -5.87 -1.56
N THR A 111 -1.89 -5.02 -2.13
CA THR A 111 -1.98 -4.82 -3.58
C THR A 111 -0.67 -4.32 -4.18
N VAL A 112 -0.03 -3.33 -3.56
CA VAL A 112 1.28 -2.80 -3.99
C VAL A 112 2.32 -3.92 -3.92
N LEU A 113 2.41 -4.62 -2.79
CA LEU A 113 3.38 -5.69 -2.61
C LEU A 113 3.18 -6.84 -3.62
N GLN A 114 1.93 -7.25 -3.86
CA GLN A 114 1.57 -8.22 -4.89
C GLN A 114 1.96 -7.76 -6.29
N ALA A 115 1.74 -6.49 -6.61
CA ALA A 115 2.09 -5.93 -7.91
C ALA A 115 3.61 -5.89 -8.12
N LEU A 116 4.38 -5.49 -7.11
CA LEU A 116 5.85 -5.48 -7.17
C LEU A 116 6.39 -6.90 -7.38
N VAL A 117 5.88 -7.89 -6.63
CA VAL A 117 6.26 -9.30 -6.81
C VAL A 117 5.86 -9.82 -8.19
N GLY A 118 4.62 -9.56 -8.63
CA GLY A 118 4.12 -9.99 -9.94
C GLY A 118 4.88 -9.38 -11.12
N ASN A 119 5.41 -8.16 -10.96
CA ASN A 119 6.24 -7.46 -11.95
C ASN A 119 7.74 -7.81 -11.83
N ASN A 120 8.12 -8.76 -10.96
CA ASN A 120 9.51 -9.15 -10.69
C ASN A 120 10.40 -7.99 -10.15
N ASN A 121 9.79 -6.99 -9.52
CA ASN A 121 10.48 -5.89 -8.83
C ASN A 121 10.83 -6.29 -7.39
N LEU A 122 11.63 -7.35 -7.25
CA LEU A 122 11.82 -8.04 -5.95
C LEU A 122 12.56 -7.20 -4.91
N GLY A 123 13.49 -6.33 -5.32
CA GLY A 123 14.18 -5.43 -4.39
C GLY A 123 13.19 -4.49 -3.69
N HIS A 124 12.35 -3.79 -4.48
CA HIS A 124 11.32 -2.91 -3.95
C HIS A 124 10.25 -3.66 -3.13
N ALA A 125 9.91 -4.90 -3.51
CA ALA A 125 9.03 -5.74 -2.70
C ALA A 125 9.66 -6.10 -1.34
N GLN A 126 10.96 -6.41 -1.32
CA GLN A 126 11.72 -6.69 -0.10
C GLN A 126 11.88 -5.47 0.79
N ASP A 127 11.96 -4.27 0.21
CA ASP A 127 12.01 -3.01 0.97
C ASP A 127 10.66 -2.71 1.66
N LEU A 128 9.53 -2.98 0.98
CA LEU A 128 8.18 -2.74 1.51
C LEU A 128 7.70 -3.81 2.50
N ALA A 129 8.05 -5.09 2.26
CA ALA A 129 7.51 -6.22 3.00
C ALA A 129 7.66 -6.14 4.54
N PRO A 130 8.79 -5.69 5.13
CA PRO A 130 8.94 -5.61 6.57
C PRO A 130 7.92 -4.66 7.21
N ASP A 131 7.70 -3.49 6.60
CA ASP A 131 6.77 -2.48 7.09
C ASP A 131 5.32 -2.98 6.92
N PHE A 132 5.01 -3.64 5.81
CA PHE A 132 3.70 -4.28 5.59
C PHE A 132 3.37 -5.32 6.67
N PHE A 133 4.27 -6.28 6.92
CA PHE A 133 4.03 -7.32 7.93
C PHE A 133 3.95 -6.74 9.34
N ALA A 134 4.72 -5.69 9.64
CA ALA A 134 4.61 -4.98 10.91
C ALA A 134 3.25 -4.30 11.09
N ALA A 135 2.74 -3.66 10.04
CA ALA A 135 1.41 -3.03 10.06
C ALA A 135 0.29 -4.06 10.24
N GLU A 136 0.35 -5.18 9.52
CA GLU A 136 -0.69 -6.22 9.63
C GLU A 136 -0.68 -6.89 11.02
N LEU A 137 0.51 -7.20 11.56
CA LEU A 137 0.67 -7.69 12.92
C LEU A 137 0.16 -6.70 13.97
N HIS A 138 0.38 -5.40 13.78
CA HIS A 138 -0.06 -4.36 14.72
C HIS A 138 -1.59 -4.37 14.87
N TRP A 139 -2.31 -4.43 13.75
CA TRP A 139 -3.76 -4.33 13.73
C TRP A 139 -4.47 -5.67 14.01
N GLN A 140 -3.79 -6.78 13.73
CA GLN A 140 -4.30 -8.16 13.92
C GLN A 140 -5.63 -8.42 13.21
N ASP A 141 -5.85 -7.76 12.06
CA ASP A 141 -7.05 -7.91 11.25
C ASP A 141 -7.10 -9.31 10.62
N GLN A 142 -8.10 -10.11 11.01
CA GLN A 142 -8.15 -11.53 10.64
C GLN A 142 -8.52 -11.76 9.17
N ASP A 143 -9.36 -10.90 8.60
CA ASP A 143 -9.74 -11.00 7.19
C ASP A 143 -8.58 -10.65 6.29
N GLN A 144 -7.82 -9.61 6.65
CA GLN A 144 -6.59 -9.26 5.97
C GLN A 144 -5.54 -10.37 6.12
N ARG A 145 -5.34 -10.91 7.33
CA ARG A 145 -4.45 -12.05 7.58
C ARG A 145 -4.72 -13.22 6.66
N ARG A 146 -5.99 -13.58 6.52
CA ARG A 146 -6.41 -14.66 5.62
C ARG A 146 -6.03 -14.36 4.16
N ARG A 147 -6.28 -13.14 3.67
CA ARG A 147 -5.90 -12.72 2.29
C ARG A 147 -4.39 -12.78 2.08
N THR A 148 -3.61 -12.34 3.07
CA THR A 148 -2.14 -12.39 3.02
C THR A 148 -1.66 -13.84 3.00
N LEU A 149 -2.22 -14.73 3.83
CA LEU A 149 -1.88 -16.16 3.85
C LEU A 149 -2.27 -16.89 2.56
N GLU A 150 -3.42 -16.57 1.97
CA GLU A 150 -3.84 -17.11 0.67
C GLU A 150 -2.81 -16.73 -0.41
N TRP A 151 -2.42 -15.47 -0.46
CA TRP A 151 -1.42 -14.99 -1.40
C TRP A 151 -0.03 -15.62 -1.18
N LEU A 152 0.47 -15.63 0.06
CA LEU A 152 1.74 -16.27 0.41
C LEU A 152 1.74 -17.76 0.05
N GLY A 153 0.59 -18.44 0.20
CA GLY A 153 0.43 -19.85 -0.12
C GLY A 153 0.60 -20.15 -1.61
N ASP A 154 0.26 -19.19 -2.47
CA ASP A 154 0.38 -19.31 -3.92
C ASP A 154 1.78 -18.94 -4.46
N LEU A 155 2.66 -18.36 -3.64
CA LEU A 155 4.01 -17.99 -4.07
C LEU A 155 4.87 -19.21 -4.42
N GLN A 156 5.69 -19.02 -5.45
CA GLN A 156 6.66 -19.99 -5.95
C GLN A 156 8.01 -19.31 -6.19
N ALA A 157 9.04 -20.10 -6.47
CA ALA A 157 10.35 -19.56 -6.85
C ALA A 157 10.27 -18.70 -8.11
N PRO A 158 10.97 -17.54 -8.17
CA PRO A 158 11.90 -17.02 -7.16
C PRO A 158 11.26 -16.14 -6.06
N PHE A 159 9.96 -15.85 -6.14
CA PHE A 159 9.26 -14.87 -5.30
C PHE A 159 9.20 -15.25 -3.82
N ASP A 160 8.97 -16.53 -3.55
CA ASP A 160 8.95 -17.08 -2.19
C ASP A 160 10.29 -16.86 -1.47
N ARG A 161 11.41 -17.08 -2.16
CA ARG A 161 12.77 -16.91 -1.63
C ARG A 161 13.13 -15.44 -1.40
N ALA A 162 12.49 -14.52 -2.12
CA ALA A 162 12.69 -13.10 -1.89
C ALA A 162 12.02 -12.65 -0.58
N LEU A 163 10.80 -13.13 -0.30
CA LEU A 163 10.03 -12.72 0.89
C LEU A 163 10.32 -13.55 2.14
N ALA A 164 10.72 -14.81 1.99
CA ALA A 164 10.99 -15.70 3.12
C ALA A 164 12.02 -15.14 4.13
N PRO A 165 13.15 -14.54 3.74
CA PRO A 165 14.09 -13.93 4.69
C PRO A 165 13.47 -12.76 5.46
N VAL A 166 12.65 -11.94 4.80
CA VAL A 166 11.99 -10.79 5.43
C VAL A 166 10.98 -11.27 6.47
N LEU A 167 10.15 -12.23 6.11
CA LEU A 167 9.16 -12.81 7.01
C LEU A 167 9.84 -13.55 8.18
N GLY A 168 10.90 -14.31 7.91
CA GLY A 168 11.64 -15.07 8.91
C GLY A 168 12.53 -14.23 9.83
N ALA A 169 12.80 -12.96 9.50
CA ALA A 169 13.63 -12.08 10.32
C ALA A 169 13.00 -11.70 11.67
N ARG A 170 11.67 -11.84 11.80
CA ARG A 170 10.90 -11.43 12.98
C ARG A 170 10.03 -12.56 13.50
N GLN A 171 10.36 -13.06 14.68
CA GLN A 171 9.64 -14.20 15.27
C GLN A 171 8.17 -13.89 15.56
N ASP A 172 7.85 -12.68 16.02
CA ASP A 172 6.47 -12.25 16.30
C ASP A 172 5.60 -12.23 15.03
N VAL A 173 6.16 -11.80 13.91
CA VAL A 173 5.52 -11.88 12.58
C VAL A 173 5.28 -13.34 12.17
N VAL A 174 6.29 -14.21 12.33
CA VAL A 174 6.16 -15.64 12.04
C VAL A 174 5.06 -16.29 12.89
N GLU A 175 5.02 -16.02 14.19
CA GLU A 175 3.98 -16.55 15.09
C GLU A 175 2.59 -16.07 14.70
N TYR A 176 2.45 -14.80 14.32
CA TYR A 176 1.18 -14.25 13.87
C TYR A 176 0.65 -14.94 12.62
N TYR A 177 1.50 -15.19 11.63
CA TYR A 177 1.10 -15.87 10.39
C TYR A 177 1.08 -17.40 10.50
N ARG A 178 1.58 -17.98 11.60
CA ARG A 178 1.54 -19.43 11.77
C ARG A 178 0.10 -19.91 11.80
N GLU A 179 -0.22 -20.84 10.91
CA GLU A 179 -1.57 -21.36 10.74
C GLU A 179 -1.54 -22.89 10.61
N PRO A 180 -2.10 -23.63 11.58
CA PRO A 180 -2.13 -25.09 11.53
C PRO A 180 -2.83 -25.62 10.28
N GLY A 181 -2.17 -26.53 9.58
CA GLY A 181 -2.71 -27.12 8.34
C GLY A 181 -2.70 -26.18 7.13
N TRP A 182 -2.12 -24.98 7.24
CA TRP A 182 -1.86 -24.11 6.10
C TRP A 182 -0.90 -24.78 5.12
N ARG A 183 -1.22 -24.66 3.83
CA ARG A 183 -0.46 -25.29 2.75
C ARG A 183 0.08 -24.22 1.82
N ALA A 184 1.38 -24.21 1.62
CA ALA A 184 2.04 -23.38 0.63
C ALA A 184 2.57 -24.23 -0.53
N ARG A 185 2.58 -23.65 -1.74
CA ARG A 185 3.31 -24.20 -2.88
C ARG A 185 4.83 -24.13 -2.67
N SER A 186 5.28 -23.13 -1.91
CA SER A 186 6.67 -22.97 -1.50
C SER A 186 7.00 -23.83 -0.28
N VAL A 187 8.01 -24.70 -0.42
CA VAL A 187 8.58 -25.47 0.71
C VAL A 187 9.22 -24.54 1.74
N VAL A 188 9.83 -23.43 1.31
CA VAL A 188 10.50 -22.48 2.20
C VAL A 188 9.46 -21.79 3.10
N LEU A 189 8.38 -21.26 2.51
CA LEU A 189 7.31 -20.62 3.28
C LEU A 189 6.56 -21.64 4.15
N ALA A 190 6.33 -22.86 3.65
CA ALA A 190 5.73 -23.94 4.44
C ALA A 190 6.59 -24.29 5.67
N THR A 191 7.92 -24.20 5.57
CA THR A 191 8.83 -24.48 6.68
C THR A 191 8.80 -23.37 7.74
N ILE A 192 8.64 -22.12 7.31
CA ILE A 192 8.63 -20.96 8.22
C ILE A 192 7.28 -20.82 8.93
N LEU A 193 6.18 -20.99 8.18
CA LEU A 193 4.82 -20.68 8.65
C LEU A 193 3.96 -21.90 8.94
N GLY A 194 4.34 -23.08 8.46
CA GLY A 194 3.66 -24.32 8.79
C GLY A 194 3.89 -24.69 10.26
N ALA A 195 2.81 -24.87 11.01
CA ALA A 195 2.90 -25.58 12.28
C ALA A 195 3.12 -27.07 11.99
N SER A 196 4.12 -27.68 12.63
CA SER A 196 4.29 -29.14 12.65
C SER A 196 3.14 -29.83 13.39
#